data_AF-A0A4Q1VXU6-F1
#
_entry.id   AF-A0A4Q1VXU6-F1
#
_cell.length_a   1.000
_cell.length_b   1.000
_cell.length_c   1.000
_cell.angle_alpha   90.00
_cell.angle_beta   90.00
_cell.angle_gamma   90.00
#
_symmetry.space_group_name_H-M   'P 1'
#
loop_
_entity.id
_entity.type
_entity.pdbx_description
1 polymer ?
#
loop_
_entity_poly.entity_id
_entity_poly.type
_entity_poly.pdbx_seq_one_letter_code
_entity_poly.pdbx_strand_id
1 'polypeptide(L)'
;MLKHLSVFLALSLAAGVAGCATSPTVTSQTVIVAGVGPVEVEQLNVEIVDVEPAERMVRVRQGRNTWRVAVPEVFGNLQNINSGDRVEIRRVEGAVLGARRARKGTQPSIVYAETVSDPSFQNLPDKYVVRSLTLTARFENFDAATRVVNYVGPAGPRTHTVSDPAIQNDLRRLKRGDMVELTFAEAFYFQKY
;
A
#
# COMPACT_ATOMS: atom_id res chain seq x y z
N MET A 1 -5.11 -16.46 22.00
CA MET A 1 -4.12 -16.92 21.00
C MET A 1 -3.79 -15.72 20.14
N LEU A 2 -2.60 -15.13 20.33
CA LEU A 2 -2.24 -13.81 19.80
C LEU A 2 -0.86 -13.89 19.12
N LYS A 3 -0.83 -14.17 17.82
CA LYS A 3 0.30 -14.15 16.88
C LYS A 3 -0.38 -13.98 15.51
N HIS A 4 -0.17 -12.96 14.68
CA HIS A 4 1.08 -12.39 14.19
C HIS A 4 0.88 -10.89 13.91
N LEU A 5 1.80 -10.07 14.41
CA LEU A 5 1.87 -8.65 14.05
C LEU A 5 2.59 -8.55 12.71
N SER A 6 1.83 -8.43 11.62
CA SER A 6 2.38 -8.16 10.29
C SER A 6 2.95 -6.74 10.26
N VAL A 7 4.26 -6.62 10.49
CA VAL A 7 4.98 -5.35 10.36
C VAL A 7 5.14 -5.06 8.87
N PHE A 8 4.18 -4.31 8.31
CA PHE A 8 4.40 -3.59 7.06
C PHE A 8 5.29 -2.39 7.39
N LEU A 9 6.59 -2.48 7.09
CA LEU A 9 7.50 -1.35 7.24
C LEU A 9 7.08 -0.27 6.22
N ALA A 10 6.40 0.78 6.69
CA ALA A 10 6.22 2.00 5.93
C ALA A 10 7.59 2.69 5.87
N LEU A 11 8.23 2.74 4.69
CA LEU A 11 9.43 3.53 4.51
C LEU A 11 9.01 5.00 4.39
N SER A 12 9.01 5.73 5.51
CA SER A 12 8.88 7.18 5.50
C SER A 12 10.15 7.81 4.91
N LEU A 13 10.01 8.50 3.78
CA LEU A 13 11.08 9.24 3.11
C LEU A 13 11.61 10.38 4.01
N ALA A 14 12.83 10.25 4.51
CA ALA A 14 13.59 11.38 5.07
C ALA A 14 14.72 11.72 4.08
N ALA A 15 14.64 12.89 3.46
CA ALA A 15 15.66 13.39 2.56
C ALA A 15 16.87 13.91 3.35
N GLY A 16 18.06 13.38 3.02
CA GLY A 16 19.37 13.89 3.45
C GLY A 16 19.98 13.10 4.59
N VAL A 17 20.96 12.22 4.31
CA VAL A 17 22.42 12.46 4.30
C VAL A 17 23.03 11.28 3.53
N ALA A 18 24.02 11.54 2.66
CA ALA A 18 24.82 10.48 2.05
C ALA A 18 25.66 9.77 3.13
N GLY A 19 25.13 8.68 3.68
CA GLY A 19 25.79 7.79 4.61
C GLY A 19 25.23 6.40 4.41
N CYS A 20 26.10 5.43 4.14
CA CYS A 20 25.86 3.98 4.01
C CYS A 20 24.38 3.58 4.14
N ALA A 21 23.64 3.56 3.02
CA ALA A 21 22.23 3.23 3.04
C ALA A 21 22.03 1.79 3.57
N THR A 22 21.61 1.67 4.83
CA THR A 22 21.15 0.44 5.49
C THR A 22 19.69 0.13 5.16
N SER A 23 19.05 0.95 4.33
CA SER A 23 17.67 0.80 3.89
C SER A 23 17.63 0.47 2.39
N PRO A 24 16.62 -0.30 1.93
CA PRO A 24 16.46 -0.58 0.50
C PRO A 24 16.27 0.72 -0.28
N THR A 25 16.89 0.78 -1.46
CA THR A 25 16.64 1.77 -2.49
C THR A 25 15.27 1.53 -3.10
N VAL A 26 14.37 2.48 -2.89
CA VAL A 26 13.06 2.57 -3.53
C VAL A 26 13.08 3.78 -4.45
N THR A 27 12.65 3.60 -5.69
CA THR A 27 12.45 4.72 -6.62
C THR A 27 10.96 4.99 -6.73
N SER A 28 10.53 6.24 -6.57
CA SER A 28 9.11 6.61 -6.67
C SER A 28 8.90 7.54 -7.86
N GLN A 29 7.76 7.39 -8.52
CA GLN A 29 7.30 8.29 -9.55
C GLN A 29 5.80 8.54 -9.40
N THR A 30 5.38 9.80 -9.57
CA THR A 30 3.96 10.14 -9.62
C THR A 30 3.38 9.80 -10.99
N VAL A 31 2.32 9.01 -11.03
CA VAL A 31 1.56 8.68 -12.24
C VAL A 31 0.13 9.19 -12.09
N ILE A 32 -0.42 9.81 -13.14
CA ILE A 32 -1.83 10.23 -13.14
C ILE A 32 -2.69 9.05 -13.61
N VAL A 33 -3.50 8.51 -12.70
CA VAL A 33 -4.46 7.43 -13.01
C VAL A 33 -5.84 8.04 -13.26
N ALA A 34 -6.48 7.69 -14.37
CA ALA A 34 -7.83 8.15 -14.67
C ALA A 34 -8.82 7.72 -13.58
N GLY A 35 -9.66 8.64 -13.12
CA GLY A 35 -10.64 8.37 -12.04
C GLY A 35 -10.06 8.35 -10.62
N VAL A 36 -8.74 8.39 -10.46
CA VAL A 36 -8.06 8.36 -9.15
C VAL A 36 -7.16 9.58 -8.92
N GLY A 37 -6.57 10.15 -9.98
CA GLY A 37 -5.64 11.28 -9.90
C GLY A 37 -4.18 10.85 -9.71
N PRO A 38 -3.29 11.74 -9.23
CA PRO A 38 -1.90 11.41 -8.99
C PRO A 38 -1.76 10.30 -7.92
N VAL A 39 -1.01 9.27 -8.26
CA VAL A 39 -0.61 8.19 -7.35
C VAL A 39 0.91 8.00 -7.40
N GLU A 40 1.52 7.73 -6.26
CA GLU A 40 2.92 7.35 -6.19
C GLU A 40 3.09 5.87 -6.55
N VAL A 41 3.91 5.61 -7.55
CA VAL A 41 4.33 4.27 -7.94
C VAL A 41 5.74 4.06 -7.42
N GLU A 42 5.88 3.21 -6.42
CA GLU A 42 7.16 2.75 -5.89
C GLU A 42 7.68 1.60 -6.75
N GLN A 43 8.96 1.62 -7.08
CA GLN A 43 9.67 0.57 -7.77
C GLN A 43 10.80 0.03 -6.91
N LEU A 44 10.88 -1.29 -6.83
CA LEU A 44 11.94 -2.02 -6.15
C LEU A 44 12.48 -3.11 -7.08
N ASN A 45 13.80 -3.11 -7.26
CA ASN A 45 14.51 -4.19 -7.93
C ASN A 45 15.20 -5.03 -6.86
N VAL A 46 14.85 -6.31 -6.77
CA VAL A 46 15.33 -7.22 -5.72
C VAL A 46 15.67 -8.59 -6.28
N GLU A 47 16.50 -9.32 -5.55
CA GLU A 47 16.77 -10.74 -5.79
C GLU A 47 16.00 -11.57 -4.77
N ILE A 48 15.46 -12.70 -5.20
CA ILE A 48 14.76 -13.64 -4.34
C ILE A 48 15.78 -14.55 -3.69
N VAL A 49 15.78 -14.56 -2.36
CA VAL A 49 16.69 -15.39 -1.56
C VAL A 49 16.02 -16.71 -1.23
N ASP A 50 14.74 -16.67 -0.89
CA ASP A 50 13.99 -17.82 -0.41
C ASP A 50 12.48 -17.61 -0.66
N VAL A 51 11.77 -18.71 -0.87
CA VAL A 51 10.32 -18.71 -1.11
C VAL A 51 9.69 -19.67 -0.11
N GLU A 52 8.67 -19.18 0.60
CA GLU A 52 7.95 -19.92 1.64
C GLU A 52 6.46 -20.04 1.20
N PRO A 53 6.12 -20.97 0.27
CA PRO A 53 4.79 -21.00 -0.35
C PRO A 53 3.64 -21.22 0.63
N ALA A 54 3.86 -22.02 1.67
CA ALA A 54 2.85 -22.32 2.69
C ALA A 54 2.44 -21.07 3.48
N GLU A 55 3.36 -20.13 3.68
CA GLU A 55 3.12 -18.86 4.39
C GLU A 55 2.80 -17.71 3.42
N ARG A 56 2.90 -17.94 2.11
CA ARG A 56 2.88 -16.92 1.05
C ARG A 56 3.86 -15.77 1.29
N MET A 57 5.07 -16.11 1.72
CA MET A 57 6.13 -15.16 2.02
C MET A 57 7.32 -15.40 1.10
N VAL A 58 7.96 -14.31 0.66
CA VAL A 58 9.20 -14.34 -0.10
C VAL A 58 10.24 -13.53 0.64
N ARG A 59 11.44 -14.09 0.79
CA ARG A 59 12.59 -13.35 1.30
C ARG A 59 13.32 -12.73 0.12
N VAL A 60 13.46 -11.42 0.13
CA VAL A 60 14.10 -10.66 -0.93
C VAL A 60 15.35 -9.96 -0.43
N ARG A 61 16.28 -9.69 -1.34
CA ARG A 61 17.55 -9.02 -1.10
C ARG A 61 17.76 -7.86 -2.06
N GLN A 62 18.29 -6.76 -1.53
CA GLN A 62 18.82 -5.66 -2.32
C GLN A 62 20.10 -5.14 -1.69
N GLY A 63 21.23 -5.31 -2.37
CA GLY A 63 22.54 -5.04 -1.80
C GLY A 63 22.77 -5.89 -0.54
N ARG A 64 23.03 -5.23 0.60
CA ARG A 64 23.20 -5.89 1.91
C ARG A 64 21.91 -6.10 2.68
N ASN A 65 20.79 -5.55 2.19
CA ASN A 65 19.51 -5.58 2.90
C ASN A 65 18.73 -6.82 2.49
N THR A 66 18.17 -7.53 3.47
CA THR A 66 17.30 -8.70 3.25
C THR A 66 16.06 -8.58 4.13
N TRP A 67 14.88 -8.81 3.57
CA TRP A 67 13.61 -8.72 4.31
C TRP A 67 12.56 -9.68 3.74
N ARG A 68 11.47 -9.88 4.48
CA ARG A 68 10.34 -10.72 4.07
C ARG A 68 9.24 -9.85 3.45
N VAL A 69 8.64 -10.34 2.37
CA VAL A 69 7.53 -9.72 1.65
C VAL A 69 6.37 -10.71 1.59
N ALA A 70 5.18 -10.27 1.98
CA ALA A 70 3.96 -11.06 1.80
C ALA A 70 3.48 -10.95 0.34
N VAL A 71 3.15 -12.08 -0.28
CA VAL A 71 2.69 -12.13 -1.66
C VAL A 71 1.18 -12.39 -1.72
N PRO A 72 0.36 -11.43 -2.20
CA PRO A 72 -1.08 -11.59 -2.33
C PRO A 72 -1.49 -12.82 -3.16
N GLU A 73 -2.64 -13.44 -2.86
CA GLU A 73 -3.16 -14.64 -3.53
C GLU A 73 -3.38 -14.47 -5.02
N VAL A 74 -3.77 -13.27 -5.41
CA VAL A 74 -3.99 -12.85 -6.79
C VAL A 74 -2.76 -12.97 -7.71
N PHE A 75 -1.54 -13.08 -7.15
CA PHE A 75 -0.34 -13.44 -7.93
C PHE A 75 -0.23 -14.95 -8.25
N GLY A 76 -1.27 -15.73 -7.92
CA GLY A 76 -1.32 -17.15 -8.16
C GLY A 76 -0.45 -17.96 -7.20
N ASN A 77 0.00 -19.12 -7.68
CA ASN A 77 0.92 -19.97 -6.94
C ASN A 77 2.37 -19.47 -7.10
N LEU A 78 3.15 -19.51 -6.02
CA LEU A 78 4.54 -19.02 -6.01
C LEU A 78 5.52 -20.00 -6.69
N GLN A 79 5.03 -20.95 -7.50
CA GLN A 79 5.86 -22.01 -8.10
C GLN A 79 6.75 -21.52 -9.23
N ASN A 80 6.40 -20.40 -9.87
CA ASN A 80 7.17 -19.80 -10.96
C ASN A 80 8.30 -18.87 -10.48
N ILE A 81 8.54 -18.86 -9.16
CA ILE A 81 9.48 -17.97 -8.49
C ILE A 81 10.46 -18.84 -7.69
N ASN A 82 11.76 -18.63 -7.91
CA ASN A 82 12.82 -19.41 -7.29
C ASN A 82 13.89 -18.52 -6.65
N SER A 83 14.65 -19.08 -5.70
CA SER A 83 15.87 -18.46 -5.19
C SER A 83 16.84 -18.15 -6.34
N GLY A 84 17.42 -16.96 -6.31
CA GLY A 84 18.30 -16.40 -7.35
C GLY A 84 17.57 -15.58 -8.41
N ASP A 85 16.23 -15.66 -8.48
CA ASP A 85 15.47 -14.86 -9.45
C ASP A 85 15.59 -13.37 -9.16
N ARG A 86 15.78 -12.56 -10.20
CA ARG A 86 15.71 -11.10 -10.11
C ARG A 86 14.35 -10.61 -10.55
N VAL A 87 13.78 -9.72 -9.75
CA VAL A 87 12.41 -9.26 -9.95
C VAL A 87 12.31 -7.76 -9.78
N GLU A 88 11.54 -7.16 -10.68
CA GLU A 88 11.04 -5.80 -10.55
C GLU A 88 9.65 -5.88 -9.90
N ILE A 89 9.48 -5.15 -8.82
CA ILE A 89 8.21 -4.95 -8.14
C ILE A 89 7.84 -3.49 -8.32
N ARG A 90 6.63 -3.21 -8.81
CA ARG A 90 6.06 -1.86 -8.75
C ARG A 90 4.78 -1.87 -7.92
N ARG A 91 4.60 -0.88 -7.05
CA ARG A 91 3.46 -0.80 -6.13
C ARG A 91 2.88 0.60 -6.10
N VAL A 92 1.56 0.69 -6.10
CA VAL A 92 0.83 1.89 -5.68
C VAL A 92 0.42 1.72 -4.22
N GLU A 93 0.94 2.57 -3.33
CA GLU A 93 0.58 2.54 -1.91
C GLU A 93 -0.80 3.20 -1.69
N GLY A 94 -1.86 2.42 -1.90
CA GLY A 94 -3.25 2.72 -1.51
C GLY A 94 -3.78 4.07 -1.98
N ALA A 95 -4.41 4.11 -3.16
CA ALA A 95 -5.19 5.26 -3.57
C ALA A 95 -6.52 5.33 -2.83
N VAL A 96 -6.87 6.48 -2.24
CA VAL A 96 -8.13 6.66 -1.51
C VAL A 96 -9.29 6.76 -2.50
N LEU A 97 -10.20 5.78 -2.47
CA LEU A 97 -11.39 5.70 -3.32
C LEU A 97 -12.68 6.13 -2.61
N GLY A 98 -12.65 6.19 -1.28
CA GLY A 98 -13.79 6.66 -0.51
C GLY A 98 -13.46 6.91 0.94
N ALA A 99 -14.18 7.83 1.56
CA ALA A 99 -14.12 8.07 2.99
C ALA A 99 -15.53 8.28 3.53
N ARG A 100 -15.88 7.54 4.58
CA ARG A 100 -17.13 7.79 5.32
C ARG A 100 -16.94 7.57 6.80
N ARG A 101 -17.76 8.23 7.60
CA ARG A 101 -17.81 7.95 9.05
C ARG A 101 -18.18 6.48 9.26
N ALA A 102 -17.45 5.80 10.14
CA ALA A 102 -17.75 4.43 10.52
C ALA A 102 -19.02 4.38 11.39
N ARG A 103 -19.65 3.21 11.47
CA ARG A 103 -20.74 2.98 12.44
C ARG A 103 -20.24 3.17 13.86
N LYS A 104 -21.13 3.62 14.77
CA LYS A 104 -20.78 3.80 16.18
C LYS A 104 -20.39 2.45 16.78
N GLY A 105 -19.25 2.42 17.48
CA GLY A 105 -18.72 1.22 18.14
C GLY A 105 -17.82 0.34 17.28
N THR A 106 -17.57 0.68 16.01
CA THR A 106 -16.61 -0.07 15.18
C THR A 106 -15.19 0.07 15.70
N GLN A 107 -14.45 -1.04 15.75
CA GLN A 107 -13.03 -1.08 16.14
C GLN A 107 -12.13 -0.94 14.90
N PRO A 108 -10.86 -0.48 15.07
CA PRO A 108 -9.89 -0.47 13.97
C PRO A 108 -9.73 -1.86 13.36
N SER A 109 -9.81 -1.94 12.03
CA SER A 109 -9.74 -3.20 11.29
C SER A 109 -9.32 -2.95 9.85
N ILE A 110 -8.82 -3.98 9.17
CA ILE A 110 -8.56 -3.98 7.74
C ILE A 110 -9.31 -5.17 7.16
N VAL A 111 -10.13 -4.92 6.15
CA VAL A 111 -10.84 -5.95 5.40
C VAL A 111 -10.40 -5.82 3.95
N TYR A 112 -9.78 -6.88 3.43
CA TYR A 112 -9.41 -6.94 2.01
C TYR A 112 -10.60 -7.45 1.21
N ALA A 113 -10.89 -6.77 0.10
CA ALA A 113 -11.81 -7.23 -0.92
C ALA A 113 -11.00 -7.47 -2.20
N GLU A 114 -10.84 -8.75 -2.56
CA GLU A 114 -10.17 -9.11 -3.79
C GLU A 114 -11.10 -8.83 -4.97
N THR A 115 -11.02 -7.61 -5.51
CA THR A 115 -11.63 -7.29 -6.79
C THR A 115 -10.55 -7.36 -7.84
N VAL A 116 -10.49 -8.47 -8.57
CA VAL A 116 -9.74 -8.54 -9.83
C VAL A 116 -10.45 -7.59 -10.78
N SER A 117 -9.85 -6.43 -11.08
CA SER A 117 -10.38 -5.36 -11.95
C SER A 117 -11.31 -4.36 -11.23
N ASP A 118 -10.73 -3.44 -10.46
CA ASP A 118 -11.43 -2.20 -10.11
C ASP A 118 -11.30 -1.21 -11.30
N PRO A 119 -12.41 -0.71 -11.89
CA PRO A 119 -12.38 0.25 -12.99
C PRO A 119 -11.70 1.58 -12.64
N SER A 120 -11.34 1.81 -11.37
CA SER A 120 -10.57 2.97 -10.93
C SER A 120 -9.13 3.00 -11.48
N PHE A 121 -8.58 1.90 -12.02
CA PHE A 121 -7.19 1.81 -12.50
C PHE A 121 -7.02 1.55 -14.01
N GLN A 122 -7.88 2.16 -14.84
CA GLN A 122 -7.93 1.93 -16.30
C GLN A 122 -6.67 2.30 -17.11
N ASN A 123 -5.71 3.05 -16.53
CA ASN A 123 -4.48 3.46 -17.23
C ASN A 123 -3.21 2.74 -16.75
N LEU A 124 -3.33 1.78 -15.83
CA LEU A 124 -2.19 0.94 -15.49
C LEU A 124 -1.98 -0.11 -16.59
N PRO A 125 -0.73 -0.48 -16.92
CA PRO A 125 -0.46 -1.60 -17.82
C PRO A 125 -1.19 -2.88 -17.39
N ASP A 126 -1.64 -3.70 -18.34
CA ASP A 126 -2.45 -4.93 -18.15
C ASP A 126 -1.90 -5.96 -17.15
N LYS A 127 -0.64 -5.81 -16.74
CA LYS A 127 0.06 -6.68 -15.80
C LYS A 127 -0.05 -6.24 -14.34
N TYR A 128 -0.67 -5.09 -14.07
CA TYR A 128 -0.95 -4.69 -12.70
C TYR A 128 -2.11 -5.48 -12.14
N VAL A 129 -1.87 -6.02 -10.96
CA VAL A 129 -2.85 -6.69 -10.13
C VAL A 129 -3.40 -5.66 -9.14
N VAL A 130 -4.69 -5.38 -9.25
CA VAL A 130 -5.39 -4.42 -8.40
C VAL A 130 -6.15 -5.16 -7.30
N ARG A 131 -6.14 -4.62 -6.09
CA ARG A 131 -7.02 -5.06 -4.99
C ARG A 131 -7.62 -3.87 -4.27
N SER A 132 -8.83 -4.05 -3.73
CA SER A 132 -9.47 -3.05 -2.87
C SER A 132 -9.34 -3.46 -1.41
N LEU A 133 -9.32 -2.50 -0.51
CA LEU A 133 -9.44 -2.76 0.92
C LEU A 133 -10.28 -1.67 1.59
N THR A 134 -11.02 -2.06 2.61
CA THR A 134 -11.66 -1.15 3.54
C THR A 134 -10.88 -1.16 4.84
N LEU A 135 -10.35 0.00 5.20
CA LEU A 135 -9.68 0.26 6.46
C LEU A 135 -10.63 1.00 7.38
N THR A 136 -10.87 0.46 8.56
CA THR A 136 -11.44 1.23 9.67
C THR A 136 -10.30 1.76 10.53
N ALA A 137 -10.21 3.09 10.66
CA ALA A 137 -9.14 3.77 11.38
C ALA A 137 -9.69 4.93 12.22
N ARG A 138 -8.87 5.40 13.17
CA ARG A 138 -9.14 6.64 13.88
C ARG A 138 -8.65 7.82 13.05
N PHE A 139 -9.54 8.72 12.69
CA PHE A 139 -9.20 9.95 11.98
C PHE A 139 -8.44 10.92 12.89
N GLU A 140 -7.31 11.46 12.42
CA GLU A 140 -6.54 12.47 13.17
C GLU A 140 -6.79 13.86 12.60
N ASN A 141 -6.58 14.06 11.30
CA ASN A 141 -6.91 15.31 10.60
C ASN A 141 -6.94 15.12 9.07
N PHE A 142 -7.44 16.14 8.37
CA PHE A 142 -7.28 16.30 6.93
C PHE A 142 -6.77 17.72 6.65
N ASP A 143 -5.60 17.83 6.01
CA ASP A 143 -5.04 19.10 5.55
C ASP A 143 -5.54 19.39 4.13
N ALA A 144 -6.38 20.40 4.01
CA ALA A 144 -6.97 20.82 2.75
C ALA A 144 -5.96 21.45 1.77
N ALA A 145 -4.88 22.06 2.27
CA ALA A 145 -3.88 22.73 1.44
C ALA A 145 -2.99 21.71 0.74
N THR A 146 -2.54 20.70 1.48
CA THR A 146 -1.70 19.61 0.95
C THR A 146 -2.52 18.42 0.44
N ARG A 147 -3.84 18.40 0.71
CA ARG A 147 -4.77 17.30 0.37
C ARG A 147 -4.40 15.98 1.05
N VAL A 148 -3.83 16.04 2.26
CA VAL A 148 -3.34 14.87 3.00
C VAL A 148 -4.29 14.51 4.13
N VAL A 149 -4.72 13.25 4.17
CA VAL A 149 -5.43 12.66 5.32
C VAL A 149 -4.43 11.97 6.25
N ASN A 150 -4.57 12.23 7.55
CA ASN A 150 -3.81 11.59 8.62
C ASN A 150 -4.75 10.73 9.48
N TYR A 151 -4.37 9.49 9.73
CA TYR A 151 -5.18 8.57 10.55
C TYR A 151 -4.30 7.56 11.29
N VAL A 152 -4.87 6.88 12.29
CA VAL A 152 -4.25 5.75 12.99
C VAL A 152 -5.04 4.49 12.72
N GLY A 153 -4.46 3.62 11.90
CA GLY A 153 -5.02 2.29 11.58
C GLY A 153 -4.47 1.21 12.51
N PRO A 154 -4.84 -0.07 12.27
CA PRO A 154 -4.35 -1.21 13.05
C PRO A 154 -2.82 -1.38 13.01
N ALA A 155 -2.18 -0.97 11.91
CA ALA A 155 -0.72 -1.01 11.73
C ALA A 155 -0.01 0.27 12.23
N GLY A 156 -0.74 1.19 12.89
CA GLY A 156 -0.20 2.46 13.38
C GLY A 156 -0.59 3.68 12.54
N PRO A 157 0.04 4.84 12.80
CA PRO A 157 -0.21 6.09 12.08
C PRO A 157 0.18 6.00 10.61
N ARG A 158 -0.65 6.55 9.73
CA ARG A 158 -0.42 6.61 8.27
C ARG A 158 -0.96 7.92 7.69
N THR A 159 -0.44 8.26 6.51
CA THR A 159 -0.80 9.46 5.76
C THR A 159 -1.04 9.11 4.31
N HIS A 160 -2.05 9.70 3.68
CA HIS A 160 -2.33 9.49 2.25
C HIS A 160 -2.81 10.78 1.59
N THR A 161 -2.42 10.99 0.34
CA THR A 161 -2.94 12.08 -0.49
C THR A 161 -4.33 11.71 -1.03
N VAL A 162 -5.24 12.68 -1.07
CA VAL A 162 -6.63 12.51 -1.51
C VAL A 162 -6.91 13.40 -2.71
N SER A 163 -7.00 12.79 -3.88
CA SER A 163 -7.19 13.51 -5.14
C SER A 163 -8.65 13.92 -5.38
N ASP A 164 -9.61 13.06 -5.03
CA ASP A 164 -11.03 13.26 -5.33
C ASP A 164 -11.65 14.37 -4.44
N PRO A 165 -12.19 15.46 -5.02
CA PRO A 165 -12.80 16.56 -4.27
C PRO A 165 -14.01 16.16 -3.40
N ALA A 166 -14.81 15.17 -3.82
CA ALA A 166 -15.94 14.68 -3.04
C ALA A 166 -15.46 13.99 -1.76
N ILE A 167 -14.44 13.13 -1.88
CA ILE A 167 -13.79 12.49 -0.72
C ILE A 167 -13.18 13.55 0.20
N GLN A 168 -12.50 14.56 -0.35
CA GLN A 168 -11.96 15.66 0.45
C GLN A 168 -13.07 16.39 1.23
N ASN A 169 -14.26 16.58 0.64
CA ASN A 169 -15.39 17.21 1.32
C ASN A 169 -15.97 16.33 2.43
N ASP A 170 -15.99 15.01 2.25
CA ASP A 170 -16.39 14.09 3.31
C ASP A 170 -15.38 14.09 4.47
N LEU A 171 -14.07 14.12 4.17
CA LEU A 171 -13.02 14.21 5.18
C LEU A 171 -13.07 15.53 5.97
N ARG A 172 -13.41 16.66 5.32
CA ARG A 172 -13.60 17.96 6.00
C ARG A 172 -14.72 17.95 7.05
N ARG A 173 -15.66 16.99 6.97
CA ARG A 173 -16.77 16.84 7.92
C ARG A 173 -16.42 15.96 9.12
N LEU A 174 -15.28 15.28 9.09
CA LEU A 174 -14.81 14.45 10.19
C LEU A 174 -14.13 15.29 11.27
N LYS A 175 -14.25 14.84 12.51
CA LYS A 175 -13.59 15.41 13.67
C LYS A 175 -12.49 14.47 14.13
N ARG A 176 -11.41 15.03 14.67
CA ARG A 176 -10.35 14.24 15.28
C ARG A 176 -10.92 13.24 16.29
N GLY A 177 -10.49 11.99 16.21
CA GLY A 177 -10.98 10.89 17.04
C GLY A 177 -12.18 10.14 16.47
N ASP A 178 -12.83 10.65 15.43
CA ASP A 178 -13.88 9.90 14.72
C ASP A 178 -13.31 8.61 14.14
N MET A 179 -14.10 7.54 14.19
CA MET A 179 -13.81 6.34 13.40
C MET A 179 -14.24 6.60 11.95
N VAL A 180 -13.32 6.35 11.02
CA VAL A 180 -13.52 6.50 9.58
C VAL A 180 -13.31 5.16 8.90
N GLU A 181 -14.18 4.86 7.94
CA GLU A 181 -13.99 3.79 6.97
C GLU A 181 -13.43 4.41 5.69
N LEU A 182 -12.18 4.09 5.39
CA LEU A 182 -11.46 4.49 4.19
C LEU A 182 -11.43 3.31 3.24
N THR A 183 -11.87 3.52 2.00
CA THR A 183 -11.70 2.54 0.93
C THR A 183 -10.46 2.92 0.16
N PHE A 184 -9.55 1.96 -0.01
CA PHE A 184 -8.36 2.12 -0.80
C PHE A 184 -8.38 1.12 -1.95
N ALA A 185 -7.65 1.45 -2.99
CA ALA A 185 -7.21 0.44 -3.93
C ALA A 185 -5.70 0.51 -4.12
N GLU A 186 -5.10 -0.68 -4.11
CA GLU A 186 -3.67 -0.90 -4.27
C GLU A 186 -3.45 -1.60 -5.60
N ALA A 187 -2.34 -1.30 -6.26
CA ALA A 187 -1.94 -1.95 -7.49
C ALA A 187 -0.52 -2.48 -7.36
N PHE A 188 -0.30 -3.68 -7.85
CA PHE A 188 0.97 -4.37 -7.76
C PHE A 188 1.37 -4.91 -9.13
N TYR A 189 2.61 -4.69 -9.52
CA TYR A 189 3.23 -5.25 -10.69
C TYR A 189 4.40 -6.12 -10.26
N PHE A 190 4.55 -7.25 -10.94
CA PHE A 190 5.64 -8.16 -10.71
C PHE A 190 6.19 -8.65 -12.04
N GLN A 191 7.49 -8.52 -12.25
CA GLN A 191 8.17 -9.07 -13.42
C GLN A 191 9.52 -9.66 -13.04
N LYS A 192 9.73 -10.92 -13.42
CA LYS A 192 11.04 -11.57 -13.43
C LYS A 192 11.85 -11.18 -14.67
N TYR A 193 13.16 -10.99 -14.53
CA TYR A 193 14.10 -10.68 -15.63
C TYR A 193 15.48 -11.29 -15.43
#